data_AF-A0A1Y1KV70-F1
#
_entry.id   AF-A0A1Y1KV70-F1
#
_cell.length_a   1.000
_cell.length_b   1.000
_cell.length_c   1.000
_cell.angle_alpha   90.00
_cell.angle_beta   90.00
_cell.angle_gamma   90.00
#
_symmetry.space_group_name_H-M   'P 1'
#
loop_
_entity.id
_entity.type
_entity.pdbx_description
1 polymer ?
#
loop_
_entity_poly.entity_id
_entity_poly.type
_entity_poly.pdbx_seq_one_letter_code
_entity_poly.pdbx_strand_id
1 'polypeptide(L)'
;MSETTLKPEKDFTKEVDQQLPEAETLSKTNLQGAIEKLTALEKQTRQASDLASTSRVLIAIVTLCKNAGDWSLMNEQTLVLSKKHSQLKQAITKMVQTVVGFLDATPDLKTKLSVIETLRTVTEGKIFVEVERARVTKILSDIKKEQGDLKAATEILCELQVETFGSMDRREKTEFILAQVALCIESEDWTQAGILGRKISTRYLSRKPKKTAEQLEKEQKEREKKRARGEEVPEEKEDDTTDLKLRYYEQQIALAKHDDKYLDVCKHYRQVLDTEAVEEDPAKLHPVLQRIIYFVILSPYDNEQHDLLHRIFKDTRNSQVPLDAELLRLFTVHELMRWPEIAKKFGPHLCSTDVFDAQPG
;
A
#
# COMPACT_ATOMS: atom_id res chain seq x y z
N MET A 1 11.28 10.66 21.03
CA MET A 1 11.67 11.93 21.66
C MET A 1 10.39 12.70 21.92
N SER A 2 9.93 12.66 23.16
CA SER A 2 8.67 13.22 23.62
C SER A 2 8.48 14.65 23.15
N GLU A 3 7.44 14.90 22.36
CA GLU A 3 6.94 16.23 22.05
C GLU A 3 6.46 16.86 23.36
N THR A 4 7.34 17.61 24.02
CA THR A 4 6.91 18.66 24.91
C THR A 4 6.11 19.65 24.06
N THR A 5 4.79 19.57 24.15
CA THR A 5 3.90 20.67 23.78
C THR A 5 4.42 21.92 24.46
N LEU A 6 5.16 22.74 23.71
CA LEU A 6 5.63 24.04 24.15
C LEU A 6 4.37 24.79 24.60
N LYS A 7 4.29 25.12 25.89
CA LYS A 7 3.19 25.96 26.39
C LYS A 7 3.23 27.26 25.58
N PRO A 8 2.12 27.66 24.94
CA PRO A 8 2.07 28.91 24.21
C PRO A 8 2.42 30.05 25.17
N GLU A 9 3.36 30.92 24.78
CA GLU A 9 3.70 32.09 25.59
C GLU A 9 2.55 33.11 25.63
N LYS A 10 1.68 33.06 24.62
CA LYS A 10 0.46 33.85 24.50
C LYS A 10 -0.57 33.07 23.67
N ASP A 11 -1.78 32.96 24.19
CA ASP A 11 -2.91 32.34 23.49
C ASP A 11 -3.58 33.38 22.57
N PHE A 12 -3.49 33.15 21.27
CA PHE A 12 -4.08 34.02 20.24
C PHE A 12 -5.43 33.50 19.73
N THR A 13 -6.00 32.46 20.34
CA THR A 13 -7.22 31.80 19.85
C THR A 13 -8.37 32.80 19.67
N LYS A 14 -8.54 33.76 20.59
CA LYS A 14 -9.60 34.79 20.53
C LYS A 14 -9.43 35.77 19.38
N GLU A 15 -8.20 36.13 19.04
CA GLU A 15 -7.91 37.04 17.93
C GLU A 15 -8.11 36.32 16.59
N VAL A 16 -7.72 35.04 16.53
CA VAL A 16 -7.98 34.18 15.37
C VAL A 16 -9.47 33.99 15.15
N ASP A 17 -10.26 33.74 16.19
CA ASP A 17 -11.72 33.57 16.09
C ASP A 17 -12.44 34.82 15.57
N GLN A 18 -11.92 36.01 15.83
CA GLN A 18 -12.47 37.27 15.31
C GLN A 18 -11.99 37.56 13.89
N GLN A 19 -10.71 37.37 13.60
CA GLN A 19 -10.12 37.76 12.31
C GLN A 19 -10.37 36.75 11.19
N LEU A 20 -10.63 35.48 11.50
CA LEU A 20 -10.99 34.47 10.48
C LEU A 20 -12.28 34.82 9.70
N PRO A 21 -13.42 35.10 10.34
CA PRO A 21 -14.64 35.47 9.62
C PRO A 21 -14.51 36.83 8.91
N GLU A 22 -13.74 37.77 9.47
CA GLU A 22 -13.40 39.02 8.79
C GLU A 22 -12.58 38.76 7.52
N ALA A 23 -11.60 37.86 7.57
CA ALA A 23 -10.82 37.45 6.40
C ALA A 23 -11.68 36.70 5.37
N GLU A 24 -12.65 35.88 5.80
CA GLU A 24 -13.59 35.22 4.89
C GLU A 24 -14.50 36.21 4.16
N THR A 25 -15.00 37.23 4.84
CA THR A 25 -15.82 38.28 4.20
C THR A 25 -14.98 39.16 3.28
N LEU A 26 -13.75 39.50 3.68
CA LEU A 26 -12.80 40.25 2.86
C LEU A 26 -12.34 39.46 1.64
N SER A 27 -12.20 38.14 1.74
CA SER A 27 -11.76 37.30 0.62
C SER A 27 -12.69 37.35 -0.59
N LYS A 28 -13.99 37.61 -0.37
CA LYS A 28 -14.98 37.80 -1.45
C LYS A 28 -14.78 39.11 -2.22
N THR A 29 -14.10 40.10 -1.62
CA THR A 29 -13.88 41.42 -2.24
C THR A 29 -12.43 41.59 -2.70
N ASN A 30 -11.46 41.16 -1.88
CA ASN A 30 -10.03 41.22 -2.15
C ASN A 30 -9.29 40.06 -1.45
N LEU A 31 -8.97 39.02 -2.21
CA LEU A 31 -8.29 37.81 -1.73
C LEU A 31 -6.88 38.11 -1.19
N GLN A 32 -6.11 38.95 -1.89
CA GLN A 32 -4.71 39.20 -1.57
C GLN A 32 -4.57 40.00 -0.26
N GLY A 33 -5.45 40.98 -0.05
CA GLY A 33 -5.51 41.73 1.21
C GLY A 33 -5.94 40.87 2.42
N ALA A 34 -6.81 39.87 2.21
CA ALA A 34 -7.16 38.92 3.26
C ALA A 34 -5.96 38.01 3.64
N ILE A 35 -5.20 37.54 2.64
CA ILE A 35 -3.99 36.74 2.86
C ILE A 35 -2.90 37.54 3.58
N GLU A 36 -2.70 38.82 3.24
CA GLU A 36 -1.73 39.68 3.94
C GLU A 36 -2.07 39.85 5.43
N LYS A 37 -3.35 40.09 5.74
CA LYS A 37 -3.83 40.15 7.13
C LYS A 37 -3.58 38.84 7.89
N LEU A 38 -3.95 37.71 7.30
CA LEU A 38 -3.70 36.40 7.90
C LEU A 38 -2.20 36.07 8.01
N THR A 39 -1.39 36.56 7.09
CA THR A 39 0.07 36.40 7.12
C THR A 39 0.71 37.22 8.24
N ALA A 40 0.17 38.39 8.54
CA ALA A 40 0.60 39.19 9.69
C ALA A 40 0.24 38.49 11.01
N LEU A 41 -0.97 37.92 11.10
CA LEU A 41 -1.41 37.12 12.25
C LEU A 41 -0.55 35.86 12.41
N GLU A 42 -0.26 35.14 11.32
CA GLU A 42 0.62 33.97 11.30
C GLU A 42 2.01 34.28 11.87
N LYS A 43 2.56 35.46 11.57
CA LYS A 43 3.85 35.89 12.13
C LYS A 43 3.78 36.04 13.65
N GLN A 44 2.68 36.58 14.19
CA GLN A 44 2.50 36.76 15.63
C GLN A 44 2.27 35.43 16.35
N THR A 45 1.41 34.58 15.82
CA THR A 45 1.11 33.26 16.41
C THR A 45 2.31 32.32 16.35
N ARG A 46 3.11 32.39 15.26
CA ARG A 46 4.36 31.64 15.14
C ARG A 46 5.41 32.11 16.13
N GLN A 47 5.57 33.42 16.32
CA GLN A 47 6.51 33.96 17.32
C GLN A 47 6.15 33.53 18.75
N ALA A 48 4.86 33.44 19.06
CA ALA A 48 4.38 32.95 20.37
C ALA A 48 4.34 31.42 20.49
N SER A 49 4.78 30.69 19.47
CA SER A 49 4.75 29.21 19.41
C SER A 49 3.37 28.59 19.68
N ASP A 50 2.30 29.31 19.36
CA ASP A 50 0.93 28.82 19.52
C ASP A 50 0.56 27.91 18.34
N LEU A 51 0.63 26.60 18.59
CA LEU A 51 0.33 25.58 17.61
C LEU A 51 -1.13 25.62 17.12
N ALA A 52 -2.09 25.82 18.03
CA ALA A 52 -3.51 25.73 17.71
C ALA A 52 -3.90 26.86 16.77
N SER A 53 -3.54 28.09 17.15
CA SER A 53 -3.79 29.29 16.35
C SER A 53 -3.03 29.26 15.02
N THR A 54 -1.74 28.92 15.03
CA THR A 54 -0.94 28.87 13.80
C THR A 54 -1.48 27.84 12.81
N SER A 55 -1.88 26.65 13.29
CA SER A 55 -2.48 25.62 12.42
C SER A 55 -3.77 26.10 11.79
N ARG A 56 -4.65 26.76 12.56
CA ARG A 56 -5.92 27.30 12.05
C ARG A 56 -5.71 28.41 11.02
N VAL A 57 -4.77 29.31 11.26
CA VAL A 57 -4.43 30.38 10.31
C VAL A 57 -3.89 29.81 9.01
N LEU A 58 -2.99 28.81 9.06
CA LEU A 58 -2.50 28.15 7.84
C LEU A 58 -3.63 27.46 7.07
N ILE A 59 -4.49 26.71 7.76
CA ILE A 59 -5.65 26.04 7.15
C ILE A 59 -6.57 27.08 6.48
N ALA A 60 -6.81 28.21 7.15
CA ALA A 60 -7.65 29.27 6.63
C ALA A 60 -7.06 29.89 5.36
N ILE A 61 -5.76 30.20 5.32
CA ILE A 61 -5.10 30.76 4.13
C ILE A 61 -5.33 29.83 2.92
N VAL A 62 -5.09 28.53 3.08
CA VAL A 62 -5.30 27.56 1.99
C VAL A 62 -6.78 27.44 1.62
N THR A 63 -7.67 27.41 2.60
CA THR A 63 -9.13 27.30 2.38
C THR A 63 -9.69 28.52 1.64
N LEU A 64 -9.19 29.72 1.94
CA LEU A 64 -9.57 30.95 1.23
C LEU A 64 -9.16 30.89 -0.24
N CYS A 65 -7.95 30.41 -0.54
CA CYS A 65 -7.48 30.26 -1.93
C CYS A 65 -8.36 29.26 -2.69
N LYS A 66 -8.73 28.15 -2.05
CA LYS A 66 -9.68 27.16 -2.61
C LYS A 66 -11.05 27.79 -2.89
N ASN A 67 -11.63 28.51 -1.93
CA ASN A 67 -12.96 29.11 -2.06
C ASN A 67 -13.01 30.18 -3.16
N ALA A 68 -11.90 30.87 -3.41
CA ALA A 68 -11.76 31.81 -4.52
C ALA A 68 -11.49 31.14 -5.88
N GLY A 69 -11.18 29.84 -5.91
CA GLY A 69 -10.84 29.10 -7.12
C GLY A 69 -9.42 29.35 -7.65
N ASP A 70 -8.59 30.11 -6.93
CA ASP A 70 -7.22 30.43 -7.34
C ASP A 70 -6.22 29.41 -6.76
N TRP A 71 -6.07 28.30 -7.49
CA TRP A 71 -5.13 27.23 -7.15
C TRP A 71 -3.67 27.61 -7.35
N SER A 72 -3.37 28.56 -8.23
CA SER A 72 -1.99 29.05 -8.44
C SER A 72 -1.51 29.78 -7.20
N LEU A 73 -2.33 30.70 -6.68
CA LEU A 73 -2.02 31.42 -5.47
C LEU A 73 -1.90 30.46 -4.26
N MET A 74 -2.75 29.44 -4.18
CA MET A 74 -2.64 28.40 -3.15
C MET A 74 -1.27 27.70 -3.17
N ASN A 75 -0.78 27.34 -4.35
CA ASN A 75 0.51 26.67 -4.52
C ASN A 75 1.67 27.57 -4.06
N GLU A 76 1.65 28.84 -4.46
CA GLU A 76 2.64 29.83 -4.02
C GLU A 76 2.62 30.03 -2.50
N GLN A 77 1.43 30.21 -1.91
CA GLN A 77 1.30 30.38 -0.47
C GLN A 77 1.76 29.14 0.30
N THR A 78 1.41 27.93 -0.17
CA THR A 78 1.85 26.67 0.44
C THR A 78 3.38 26.57 0.41
N LEU A 79 4.01 26.92 -0.72
CA LEU A 79 5.47 26.92 -0.85
C LEU A 79 6.11 27.93 0.11
N VAL A 80 5.63 29.17 0.13
CA VAL A 80 6.14 30.25 0.99
C VAL A 80 6.01 29.88 2.46
N LEU A 81 4.81 29.49 2.91
CA LEU A 81 4.53 29.13 4.31
C LEU A 81 5.38 27.95 4.78
N SER A 82 5.67 27.00 3.88
CA SER A 82 6.52 25.85 4.20
C SER A 82 8.02 26.14 4.30
N LYS A 83 8.48 27.24 3.68
CA LYS A 83 9.88 27.70 3.69
C LYS A 83 10.16 28.74 4.78
N LYS A 84 9.13 29.24 5.47
CA LYS A 84 9.32 30.24 6.54
C LYS A 84 10.14 29.68 7.70
N HIS A 85 11.09 30.48 8.17
CA HIS A 85 11.96 30.13 9.30
C HIS A 85 11.14 29.97 10.59
N SER A 86 11.47 28.96 11.38
CA SER A 86 10.84 28.63 12.67
C SER A 86 9.36 28.29 12.60
N GLN A 87 8.86 27.75 11.48
CA GLN A 87 7.49 27.26 11.43
C GLN A 87 7.31 25.95 12.20
N LEU A 88 6.18 25.84 12.90
CA LEU A 88 5.86 24.65 13.70
C LEU A 88 5.61 23.43 12.79
N LYS A 89 6.30 22.32 13.05
CA LYS A 89 6.23 21.09 12.24
C LYS A 89 4.80 20.56 12.11
N GLN A 90 4.10 20.44 13.24
CA GLN A 90 2.71 19.97 13.26
C GLN A 90 1.75 20.92 12.52
N ALA A 91 2.01 22.24 12.52
CA ALA A 91 1.20 23.21 11.77
C ALA A 91 1.38 23.00 10.25
N ILE A 92 2.61 22.73 9.79
CA ILE A 92 2.89 22.35 8.40
C ILE A 92 2.19 21.03 8.06
N THR A 93 2.25 20.02 8.93
CA THR A 93 1.57 18.73 8.70
C THR A 93 0.07 18.93 8.49
N LYS A 94 -0.60 19.67 9.37
CA LYS A 94 -2.04 19.96 9.25
C LYS A 94 -2.38 20.75 8.00
N MET A 95 -1.54 21.71 7.63
CA MET A 95 -1.68 22.46 6.38
C MET A 95 -1.59 21.52 5.16
N VAL A 96 -0.55 20.69 5.08
CA VAL A 96 -0.34 19.73 3.99
C VAL A 96 -1.50 18.73 3.90
N GLN A 97 -1.94 18.16 5.02
CA GLN A 97 -3.10 17.24 5.06
C GLN A 97 -4.38 17.89 4.51
N THR A 98 -4.60 19.16 4.83
CA THR A 98 -5.74 19.91 4.33
C THR A 98 -5.64 20.12 2.81
N VAL A 99 -4.45 20.46 2.30
CA VAL A 99 -4.21 20.61 0.85
C VAL A 99 -4.38 19.27 0.13
N VAL A 100 -3.93 18.15 0.72
CA VAL A 100 -4.14 16.79 0.19
C VAL A 100 -5.63 16.48 0.08
N GLY A 101 -6.41 16.81 1.12
CA GLY A 101 -7.88 16.65 1.09
C GLY A 101 -8.59 17.54 0.06
N PHE A 102 -7.92 18.55 -0.50
CA PHE A 102 -8.47 19.40 -1.56
C PHE A 102 -8.22 18.83 -2.96
N LEU A 103 -7.35 17.82 -3.12
CA LEU A 103 -7.04 17.24 -4.42
C LEU A 103 -8.26 16.64 -5.12
N ASP A 104 -9.23 16.10 -4.37
CA ASP A 104 -10.45 15.52 -4.93
C ASP A 104 -11.47 16.57 -5.39
N ALA A 105 -11.35 17.80 -4.86
CA ALA A 105 -12.21 18.92 -5.22
C ALA A 105 -11.64 19.77 -6.37
N THR A 106 -10.56 19.30 -7.03
CA THR A 106 -9.94 20.04 -8.14
C THR A 106 -10.79 19.94 -9.40
N PRO A 107 -11.00 21.06 -10.13
CA PRO A 107 -11.85 21.06 -11.32
C PRO A 107 -11.16 20.46 -12.55
N ASP A 108 -9.84 20.63 -12.67
CA ASP A 108 -9.06 20.24 -13.86
C ASP A 108 -7.89 19.34 -13.52
N LEU A 109 -7.62 18.34 -14.38
CA LEU A 109 -6.46 17.46 -14.29
C LEU A 109 -5.12 18.23 -14.24
N LYS A 110 -5.03 19.33 -14.99
CA LYS A 110 -3.84 20.20 -15.01
C LYS A 110 -3.60 20.89 -13.66
N THR A 111 -4.68 21.37 -13.02
CA THR A 111 -4.57 21.97 -11.69
C THR A 111 -4.18 20.93 -10.64
N LYS A 112 -4.74 19.72 -10.74
CA LYS A 112 -4.39 18.58 -9.88
C LYS A 112 -2.89 18.26 -9.95
N LEU A 113 -2.33 18.18 -11.16
CA LEU A 113 -0.88 17.94 -11.35
C LEU A 113 -0.02 19.04 -10.73
N SER A 114 -0.37 20.31 -10.93
CA SER A 114 0.39 21.44 -10.38
C SER A 114 0.39 21.46 -8.84
N VAL A 115 -0.75 21.16 -8.21
CA VAL A 115 -0.85 21.05 -6.74
C VAL A 115 0.00 19.88 -6.24
N ILE A 116 -0.05 18.73 -6.92
CA ILE A 116 0.73 17.55 -6.56
C ILE A 116 2.24 17.82 -6.66
N GLU A 117 2.71 18.46 -7.74
CA GLU A 117 4.12 18.84 -7.89
C GLU A 117 4.56 19.78 -6.77
N THR A 118 3.74 20.77 -6.44
CA THR A 118 3.99 21.70 -5.33
C THR A 118 4.08 20.94 -3.99
N LEU A 119 3.18 19.99 -3.74
CA LEU A 119 3.21 19.16 -2.54
C LEU A 119 4.46 18.28 -2.47
N ARG A 120 4.92 17.71 -3.60
CA ARG A 120 6.18 16.94 -3.65
C ARG A 120 7.37 17.83 -3.29
N THR A 121 7.46 19.05 -3.84
CA THR A 121 8.52 20.01 -3.50
C THR A 121 8.46 20.44 -2.02
N VAL A 122 7.26 20.66 -1.48
CA VAL A 122 7.08 21.12 -0.09
C VAL A 122 7.44 20.03 0.93
N THR A 123 7.21 18.77 0.58
CA THR A 123 7.44 17.59 1.44
C THR A 123 8.83 16.98 1.29
N GLU A 124 9.62 17.44 0.31
CA GLU A 124 10.98 16.97 0.10
C GLU A 124 11.88 17.27 1.31
N GLY A 125 12.62 16.25 1.78
CA GLY A 125 13.54 16.36 2.91
C GLY A 125 12.90 16.49 4.30
N LYS A 126 11.57 16.43 4.42
CA LYS A 126 10.85 16.59 5.70
C LYS A 126 10.30 15.26 6.22
N ILE A 127 10.97 14.68 7.22
CA ILE A 127 10.61 13.38 7.82
C ILE A 127 9.17 13.36 8.37
N PHE A 128 8.68 14.48 8.92
CA PHE A 128 7.37 14.55 9.58
C PHE A 128 6.16 14.63 8.64
N VAL A 129 6.37 14.71 7.32
CA VAL A 129 5.33 14.68 6.28
C VAL A 129 5.61 13.60 5.23
N GLU A 130 6.42 12.60 5.57
CA GLU A 130 6.80 11.51 4.67
C GLU A 130 5.60 10.67 4.21
N VAL A 131 4.64 10.42 5.11
CA VAL A 131 3.40 9.67 4.82
C VAL A 131 2.55 10.40 3.78
N GLU A 132 2.36 11.70 3.95
CA GLU A 132 1.57 12.51 3.01
C GLU A 132 2.27 12.59 1.65
N ARG A 133 3.60 12.68 1.62
CA ARG A 133 4.39 12.60 0.39
C ARG A 133 4.15 11.28 -0.34
N ALA A 134 4.14 10.16 0.39
CA ALA A 134 3.88 8.84 -0.19
C ALA A 134 2.51 8.78 -0.87
N ARG A 135 1.47 9.23 -0.18
CA ARG A 135 0.08 9.27 -0.68
C ARG A 135 -0.07 10.14 -1.92
N VAL A 136 0.50 11.35 -1.91
CA VAL A 136 0.47 12.26 -3.06
C VAL A 136 1.23 11.68 -4.25
N THR A 137 2.36 11.01 -4.01
CA THR A 137 3.16 10.36 -5.06
C THR A 137 2.42 9.19 -5.69
N LYS A 138 1.66 8.42 -4.90
CA LYS A 138 0.78 7.36 -5.42
C LYS A 138 -0.28 7.92 -6.37
N ILE A 139 -0.99 8.98 -5.95
CA ILE A 139 -1.99 9.64 -6.79
C ILE A 139 -1.37 10.15 -8.10
N LEU A 140 -0.15 10.70 -8.06
CA LEU A 140 0.57 11.11 -9.26
C LEU A 140 0.86 9.95 -10.21
N SER A 141 1.32 8.83 -9.65
CA SER A 141 1.61 7.60 -10.41
C SER A 141 0.34 7.05 -11.06
N ASP A 142 -0.77 7.01 -10.34
CA ASP A 142 -2.07 6.55 -10.86
C ASP A 142 -2.56 7.45 -12.02
N ILE A 143 -2.44 8.78 -11.89
CA ILE A 143 -2.76 9.72 -12.97
C ILE A 143 -1.86 9.48 -14.21
N LYS A 144 -0.58 9.22 -14.01
CA LYS A 144 0.36 8.94 -15.11
C LYS A 144 0.05 7.60 -15.79
N LYS A 145 -0.36 6.61 -15.02
CA LYS A 145 -0.85 5.33 -15.53
C LYS A 145 -2.10 5.51 -16.39
N GLU A 146 -3.07 6.31 -15.94
CA GLU A 146 -4.28 6.63 -16.72
C GLU A 146 -3.95 7.40 -18.02
N GLN A 147 -2.90 8.21 -18.03
CA GLN A 147 -2.39 8.89 -19.22
C GLN A 147 -1.63 7.95 -20.19
N GLY A 148 -1.41 6.69 -19.82
CA GLY A 148 -0.68 5.70 -20.61
C GLY A 148 0.84 5.79 -20.47
N ASP A 149 1.37 6.65 -19.59
CA ASP A 149 2.80 6.79 -19.34
C ASP A 149 3.24 5.89 -18.19
N LEU A 150 3.29 4.57 -18.47
CA LEU A 150 3.64 3.54 -17.49
C LEU A 150 5.08 3.70 -16.97
N LYS A 151 6.02 4.09 -17.84
CA LYS A 151 7.43 4.22 -17.46
C LYS A 151 7.64 5.33 -16.43
N ALA A 152 7.07 6.51 -16.69
CA ALA A 152 7.16 7.61 -15.73
C ALA A 152 6.40 7.28 -14.42
N ALA A 153 5.24 6.61 -14.52
CA ALA A 153 4.49 6.17 -13.34
C ALA A 153 5.33 5.24 -12.44
N THR A 154 6.02 4.26 -13.03
CA THR A 154 6.90 3.32 -12.33
C THR A 154 8.09 4.03 -11.71
N GLU A 155 8.78 4.90 -12.45
CA GLU A 155 9.95 5.64 -11.95
C GLU A 155 9.59 6.51 -10.73
N ILE A 156 8.51 7.28 -10.84
CA ILE A 156 8.02 8.16 -9.75
C ILE A 156 7.68 7.36 -8.50
N LEU A 157 7.01 6.21 -8.63
CA LEU A 157 6.61 5.42 -7.47
C LEU A 157 7.80 4.65 -6.87
N CYS A 158 8.73 4.17 -7.69
CA CYS A 158 9.89 3.39 -7.22
C CYS A 158 11.01 4.25 -6.62
N GLU A 159 11.09 5.54 -6.96
CA GLU A 159 11.98 6.51 -6.31
C GLU A 159 11.70 6.59 -4.79
N LEU A 160 10.44 6.40 -4.40
CA LEU A 160 9.99 6.46 -3.02
C LEU A 160 10.33 5.16 -2.26
N GLN A 161 11.34 5.21 -1.39
CA GLN A 161 11.73 4.08 -0.53
C GLN A 161 10.84 3.96 0.72
N VAL A 162 9.58 3.55 0.54
CA VAL A 162 8.56 3.42 1.60
C VAL A 162 8.95 2.48 2.74
N GLU A 163 9.89 1.56 2.50
CA GLU A 163 10.42 0.65 3.52
C GLU A 163 11.17 1.37 4.65
N THR A 164 11.70 2.56 4.38
CA THR A 164 12.48 3.36 5.33
C THR A 164 11.63 4.24 6.23
N PHE A 165 10.35 4.46 5.88
CA PHE A 165 9.49 5.40 6.59
C PHE A 165 9.09 4.83 7.94
N GLY A 166 9.58 5.41 9.03
CA GLY A 166 9.31 4.92 10.37
C GLY A 166 7.87 5.15 10.81
N SER A 167 7.25 6.24 10.34
CA SER A 167 5.94 6.71 10.81
C SER A 167 4.74 6.07 10.11
N MET A 168 4.96 5.33 9.03
CA MET A 168 3.91 4.76 8.21
C MET A 168 3.48 3.38 8.72
N ASP A 169 2.16 3.10 8.64
CA ASP A 169 1.59 1.83 9.07
C ASP A 169 2.14 0.66 8.26
N ARG A 170 2.32 -0.49 8.92
CA ARG A 170 2.90 -1.68 8.28
C ARG A 170 2.03 -2.23 7.14
N ARG A 171 0.71 -2.14 7.29
CA ARG A 171 -0.26 -2.52 6.24
C ARG A 171 -0.09 -1.61 5.02
N GLU A 172 -0.15 -0.30 5.23
CA GLU A 172 0.00 0.70 4.18
C GLU A 172 1.35 0.52 3.46
N LYS A 173 2.45 0.30 4.19
CA LYS A 173 3.76 0.01 3.58
C LYS A 173 3.72 -1.18 2.64
N THR A 174 3.07 -2.26 3.06
CA THR A 174 2.96 -3.49 2.27
C THR A 174 2.13 -3.24 1.01
N GLU A 175 1.00 -2.54 1.13
CA GLU A 175 0.18 -2.13 -0.02
C GLU A 175 0.96 -1.27 -1.03
N PHE A 176 1.79 -0.35 -0.55
CA PHE A 176 2.63 0.47 -1.42
C PHE A 176 3.69 -0.36 -2.16
N ILE A 177 4.38 -1.28 -1.47
CA ILE A 177 5.37 -2.14 -2.12
C ILE A 177 4.69 -3.06 -3.15
N LEU A 178 3.51 -3.61 -2.83
CA LEU A 178 2.73 -4.41 -3.78
C LEU A 178 2.29 -3.60 -5.01
N ALA A 179 1.93 -2.33 -4.83
CA ALA A 179 1.60 -1.44 -5.95
C ALA A 179 2.83 -1.15 -6.81
N GLN A 180 4.01 -0.93 -6.20
CA GLN A 180 5.28 -0.77 -6.93
C GLN A 180 5.60 -2.03 -7.76
N VAL A 181 5.49 -3.22 -7.16
CA VAL A 181 5.72 -4.49 -7.87
C VAL A 181 4.74 -4.66 -9.03
N ALA A 182 3.45 -4.34 -8.83
CA ALA A 182 2.45 -4.41 -9.89
C ALA A 182 2.80 -3.51 -11.10
N LEU A 183 3.19 -2.26 -10.84
CA LEU A 183 3.59 -1.33 -11.89
C LEU A 183 4.87 -1.79 -12.61
N CYS A 184 5.85 -2.33 -11.87
CA CYS A 184 7.05 -2.88 -12.49
C CYS A 184 6.74 -4.08 -13.40
N ILE A 185 5.79 -4.94 -13.01
CA ILE A 185 5.33 -6.06 -13.85
C ILE A 185 4.63 -5.53 -15.11
N GLU A 186 3.73 -4.55 -14.97
CA GLU A 186 3.05 -3.92 -16.12
C GLU A 186 4.02 -3.16 -17.05
N SER A 187 5.11 -2.60 -16.51
CA SER A 187 6.15 -1.92 -17.28
C SER A 187 7.26 -2.85 -17.79
N GLU A 188 7.11 -4.17 -17.64
CA GLU A 188 8.06 -5.22 -18.03
C GLU A 188 9.45 -5.13 -17.36
N ASP A 189 9.57 -4.44 -16.21
CA ASP A 189 10.80 -4.42 -15.41
C ASP A 189 10.77 -5.50 -14.33
N TRP A 190 11.02 -6.73 -14.78
CA TRP A 190 11.04 -7.94 -13.95
C TRP A 190 12.14 -7.90 -12.88
N THR A 191 13.26 -7.23 -13.16
CA THR A 191 14.40 -7.16 -12.24
C THR A 191 14.08 -6.31 -11.01
N GLN A 192 13.53 -5.10 -11.22
CA GLN A 192 13.10 -4.24 -10.12
C GLN A 192 11.95 -4.87 -9.34
N ALA A 193 10.98 -5.48 -10.03
CA ALA A 193 9.88 -6.18 -9.37
C ALA A 193 10.38 -7.30 -8.42
N GLY A 194 11.39 -8.07 -8.83
CA GLY A 194 12.03 -9.08 -7.98
C GLY A 194 12.76 -8.50 -6.77
N ILE A 195 13.44 -7.37 -6.92
CA ILE A 195 14.11 -6.67 -5.80
C ILE A 195 13.08 -6.14 -4.81
N LEU A 196 12.02 -5.48 -5.29
CA LEU A 196 10.94 -4.95 -4.47
C LEU A 196 10.17 -6.06 -3.76
N GLY A 197 9.93 -7.20 -4.41
CA GLY A 197 9.27 -8.37 -3.82
C GLY A 197 10.00 -8.94 -2.60
N ARG A 198 11.34 -8.81 -2.52
CA ARG A 198 12.13 -9.25 -1.37
C ARG A 198 12.05 -8.31 -0.16
N LYS A 199 11.59 -7.07 -0.36
CA LYS A 199 11.42 -6.08 0.72
C LYS A 199 10.23 -6.39 1.62
N ILE A 200 9.26 -7.16 1.11
CA ILE A 200 8.10 -7.59 1.89
C ILE A 200 8.50 -8.74 2.81
N SER A 201 8.24 -8.57 4.11
CA SER A 201 8.49 -9.63 5.10
C SER A 201 7.42 -10.73 5.01
N THR A 202 7.81 -11.91 4.58
CA THR A 202 6.93 -13.11 4.53
C THR A 202 6.38 -13.50 5.91
N ARG A 203 7.05 -13.14 7.01
CA ARG A 203 6.54 -13.31 8.39
C ARG A 203 5.30 -12.46 8.67
N TYR A 204 5.16 -11.29 8.03
CA TYR A 204 3.97 -10.45 8.19
C TYR A 204 2.74 -11.06 7.51
N LEU A 205 2.96 -11.66 6.35
CA LEU A 205 1.94 -12.32 5.53
C LEU A 205 1.62 -13.74 6.03
N SER A 206 2.41 -14.25 6.98
CA SER A 206 2.17 -15.56 7.57
C SER A 206 0.94 -15.53 8.47
N ARG A 207 0.19 -16.64 8.48
CA ARG A 207 -1.00 -16.84 9.32
C ARG A 207 -0.66 -16.49 10.77
N LYS A 208 -1.33 -15.47 11.33
CA LYS A 208 -1.31 -15.27 12.78
C LYS A 208 -2.01 -16.48 13.40
N PRO A 209 -1.40 -17.20 14.36
CA PRO A 209 -2.10 -18.28 15.05
C PRO A 209 -3.39 -17.70 15.64
N LYS A 210 -4.54 -18.34 15.38
CA LYS A 210 -5.83 -17.90 15.94
C LYS A 210 -5.65 -17.75 17.46
N LYS A 211 -5.76 -16.51 17.97
CA LYS A 211 -5.68 -16.25 19.41
C LYS A 211 -6.83 -17.02 20.08
N THR A 212 -6.51 -17.81 21.09
CA THR A 212 -7.52 -18.57 21.85
C THR A 212 -8.52 -17.61 22.50
N ALA A 213 -9.78 -18.00 22.68
CA ALA A 213 -10.81 -17.14 23.28
C ALA A 213 -10.37 -16.53 24.64
N GLU A 214 -9.59 -17.26 25.43
CA GLU A 214 -9.02 -16.78 26.69
C GLU A 214 -7.99 -15.65 26.53
N GLN A 215 -7.28 -15.57 25.41
CA GLN A 215 -6.31 -14.51 25.11
C GLN A 215 -7.03 -13.24 24.65
N LEU A 216 -8.10 -13.39 23.86
CA LEU A 216 -8.96 -12.28 23.45
C LEU A 216 -9.68 -11.65 24.65
N GLU A 217 -10.22 -12.47 25.57
CA GLU A 217 -10.84 -11.97 26.80
C GLU A 217 -9.83 -11.27 27.73
N LYS A 218 -8.59 -11.76 27.82
CA LYS A 218 -7.53 -11.11 28.61
C LYS A 218 -7.10 -9.76 28.00
N GLU A 219 -6.93 -9.68 26.68
CA GLU A 219 -6.63 -8.43 25.99
C GLU A 219 -7.77 -7.43 26.10
N GLN A 220 -9.03 -7.87 25.98
CA GLN A 220 -10.21 -7.01 26.17
C GLN A 220 -10.25 -6.45 27.60
N LYS A 221 -10.05 -7.29 28.62
CA LYS A 221 -9.98 -6.84 30.03
C LYS A 221 -8.81 -5.90 30.31
N GLU A 222 -7.66 -6.09 29.66
CA GLU A 222 -6.53 -5.15 29.77
C GLU A 222 -6.79 -3.83 29.05
N ARG A 223 -7.46 -3.85 27.90
CA ARG A 223 -7.88 -2.64 27.17
C ARG A 223 -8.92 -1.84 27.94
N GLU A 224 -9.90 -2.50 28.54
CA GLU A 224 -10.86 -1.84 29.44
C GLU A 224 -10.15 -1.19 30.63
N LYS A 225 -9.15 -1.86 31.22
CA LYS A 225 -8.30 -1.29 32.28
C LYS A 225 -7.43 -0.13 31.81
N LYS A 226 -7.04 -0.06 30.54
CA LYS A 226 -6.28 1.06 29.95
C LYS A 226 -7.19 2.24 29.59
N ARG A 227 -8.38 1.97 29.02
CA ARG A 227 -9.44 2.96 28.81
C ARG A 227 -9.89 3.59 30.13
N ALA A 228 -10.02 2.80 31.20
CA ALA A 228 -10.33 3.29 32.54
C ALA A 228 -9.22 4.16 33.17
N ARG A 229 -7.98 4.10 32.67
CA ARG A 229 -6.85 4.95 33.10
C ARG A 229 -6.71 6.23 32.28
N GLY A 230 -7.59 6.48 31.31
CA GLY A 230 -7.57 7.69 30.48
C GLY A 230 -6.52 7.68 29.37
N GLU A 231 -5.96 6.51 29.02
CA GLU A 231 -5.06 6.33 27.87
C GLU A 231 -5.92 6.15 26.61
N GLU A 232 -5.66 6.94 25.55
CA GLU A 232 -6.27 6.70 24.23
C GLU A 232 -5.77 5.35 23.70
N VAL A 233 -6.65 4.35 23.72
CA VAL A 233 -6.36 3.02 23.16
C VAL A 233 -6.77 3.05 21.69
N PRO A 234 -5.83 3.03 20.73
CA PRO A 234 -6.15 2.92 19.32
C PRO A 234 -6.96 1.64 19.09
N GLU A 235 -8.00 1.71 18.27
CA GLU A 235 -8.70 0.51 17.83
C GLU A 235 -7.72 -0.36 17.04
N GLU A 236 -7.32 -1.52 17.58
CA GLU A 236 -6.74 -2.56 16.73
C GLU A 236 -7.86 -3.05 15.81
N LYS A 237 -7.94 -2.46 14.62
CA LYS A 237 -8.58 -3.13 13.49
C LYS A 237 -7.83 -4.44 13.32
N GLU A 238 -8.56 -5.56 13.33
CA GLU A 238 -7.97 -6.83 12.92
C GLU A 238 -7.49 -6.65 11.48
N ASP A 239 -6.18 -6.45 11.32
CA ASP A 239 -5.56 -6.43 10.00
C ASP A 239 -5.71 -7.84 9.43
N ASP A 240 -6.82 -8.07 8.72
CA ASP A 240 -6.91 -9.17 7.80
C ASP A 240 -5.89 -8.91 6.70
N THR A 241 -4.77 -9.64 6.77
CA THR A 241 -3.69 -9.58 5.78
C THR A 241 -3.89 -10.56 4.65
N THR A 242 -5.03 -11.26 4.61
CA THR A 242 -5.33 -12.29 3.63
C THR A 242 -5.36 -11.73 2.21
N ASP A 243 -5.94 -10.55 2.02
CA ASP A 243 -5.97 -9.85 0.74
C ASP A 243 -4.55 -9.51 0.23
N LEU A 244 -3.69 -8.97 1.12
CA LEU A 244 -2.31 -8.65 0.81
C LEU A 244 -1.49 -9.89 0.50
N LYS A 245 -1.74 -10.98 1.22
CA LYS A 245 -1.08 -12.26 1.02
C LYS A 245 -1.39 -12.83 -0.36
N LEU A 246 -2.66 -12.83 -0.78
CA LEU A 246 -3.07 -13.31 -2.09
C LEU A 246 -2.42 -12.50 -3.21
N ARG A 247 -2.52 -11.17 -3.16
CA ARG A 247 -1.88 -10.29 -4.16
C ARG A 247 -0.36 -10.48 -4.22
N TYR A 248 0.29 -10.61 -3.07
CA TYR A 248 1.73 -10.86 -3.00
C TYR A 248 2.10 -12.14 -3.75
N TYR A 249 1.45 -13.27 -3.43
CA TYR A 249 1.79 -14.54 -4.06
C TYR A 249 1.40 -14.58 -5.54
N GLU A 250 0.31 -13.96 -5.95
CA GLU A 250 -0.03 -13.82 -7.38
C GLU A 250 1.08 -13.10 -8.15
N GLN A 251 1.60 -12.00 -7.62
CA GLN A 251 2.73 -11.28 -8.21
C GLN A 251 4.01 -12.12 -8.21
N GLN A 252 4.34 -12.80 -7.10
CA GLN A 252 5.51 -13.68 -7.04
C GLN A 252 5.42 -14.85 -8.03
N ILE A 253 4.22 -15.40 -8.24
CA ILE A 253 3.99 -16.44 -9.25
C ILE A 253 4.25 -15.89 -10.65
N ALA A 254 3.77 -14.69 -10.97
CA ALA A 254 4.03 -14.06 -12.26
C ALA A 254 5.54 -13.86 -12.50
N LEU A 255 6.27 -13.38 -11.48
CA LEU A 255 7.72 -13.22 -11.54
C LEU A 255 8.44 -14.57 -11.73
N ALA A 256 8.07 -15.58 -10.96
CA ALA A 256 8.71 -16.89 -11.03
C ALA A 256 8.39 -17.65 -12.32
N LYS A 257 7.21 -17.41 -12.93
CA LYS A 257 6.85 -17.92 -14.26
C LYS A 257 7.73 -17.31 -15.35
N HIS A 258 7.98 -16.00 -15.30
CA HIS A 258 8.88 -15.33 -16.25
C HIS A 258 10.32 -15.85 -16.14
N ASP A 259 10.78 -16.16 -14.93
CA ASP A 259 12.13 -16.69 -14.67
C ASP A 259 12.28 -18.22 -14.90
N ASP A 260 11.24 -18.91 -15.38
CA ASP A 260 11.18 -20.38 -15.52
C ASP A 260 11.48 -21.15 -14.21
N LYS A 261 11.27 -20.53 -13.04
CA LYS A 261 11.50 -21.12 -11.72
C LYS A 261 10.26 -21.88 -11.23
N TYR A 262 9.95 -22.99 -11.88
CA TYR A 262 8.74 -23.78 -11.60
C TYR A 262 8.66 -24.34 -10.17
N LEU A 263 9.81 -24.62 -9.54
CA LEU A 263 9.85 -25.09 -8.16
C LEU A 263 9.41 -23.99 -7.16
N ASP A 264 9.78 -22.74 -7.41
CA ASP A 264 9.36 -21.60 -6.60
C ASP A 264 7.87 -21.28 -6.81
N VAL A 265 7.39 -21.40 -8.05
CA VAL A 265 5.95 -21.30 -8.37
C VAL A 265 5.14 -22.30 -7.54
N CYS A 266 5.58 -23.56 -7.44
CA CYS A 266 4.95 -24.55 -6.57
C CYS A 266 4.95 -24.13 -5.10
N LYS A 267 6.08 -23.66 -4.57
CA LYS A 267 6.18 -23.18 -3.17
C LYS A 267 5.21 -22.02 -2.91
N HIS A 268 5.05 -21.10 -3.85
CA HIS A 268 4.11 -19.98 -3.74
C HIS A 268 2.65 -20.43 -3.78
N TYR A 269 2.26 -21.29 -4.74
CA TYR A 269 0.89 -21.83 -4.77
C TYR A 269 0.54 -22.63 -3.52
N ARG A 270 1.50 -23.32 -2.90
CA ARG A 270 1.30 -23.98 -1.61
C ARG A 270 0.98 -22.98 -0.50
N GLN A 271 1.69 -21.86 -0.44
CA GLN A 271 1.40 -20.81 0.55
C GLN A 271 0.02 -20.17 0.33
N VAL A 272 -0.43 -20.10 -0.92
CA VAL A 272 -1.81 -19.70 -1.27
C VAL A 272 -2.82 -20.73 -0.76
N LEU A 273 -2.56 -22.02 -0.95
CA LEU A 273 -3.40 -23.12 -0.44
C LEU A 273 -3.51 -23.14 1.10
N ASP A 274 -2.44 -22.76 1.81
CA ASP A 274 -2.42 -22.66 3.28
C ASP A 274 -3.25 -21.47 3.82
N THR A 275 -3.94 -20.72 2.96
CA THR A 275 -4.74 -19.53 3.31
C THR A 275 -6.22 -19.92 3.51
N GLU A 276 -6.81 -19.52 4.65
CA GLU A 276 -8.19 -19.91 5.04
C GLU A 276 -9.23 -19.58 3.95
N ALA A 277 -9.13 -18.41 3.31
CA ALA A 277 -10.03 -17.98 2.24
C ALA A 277 -9.97 -18.84 0.95
N VAL A 278 -8.88 -19.59 0.74
CA VAL A 278 -8.73 -20.49 -0.41
C VAL A 278 -9.04 -21.94 -0.02
N GLU A 279 -8.83 -22.31 1.24
CA GLU A 279 -9.20 -23.62 1.77
C GLU A 279 -10.72 -23.81 1.84
N GLU A 280 -11.46 -22.74 2.16
CA GLU A 280 -12.92 -22.79 2.31
C GLU A 280 -13.69 -22.75 0.99
N ASP A 281 -13.05 -22.35 -0.12
CA ASP A 281 -13.68 -22.23 -1.45
C ASP A 281 -13.21 -23.35 -2.40
N PRO A 282 -14.02 -24.41 -2.62
CA PRO A 282 -13.69 -25.50 -3.52
C PRO A 282 -13.37 -25.03 -4.94
N ALA A 283 -14.01 -23.96 -5.43
CA ALA A 283 -13.82 -23.49 -6.81
C ALA A 283 -12.41 -22.94 -7.06
N LYS A 284 -11.76 -22.37 -6.04
CA LYS A 284 -10.38 -21.87 -6.11
C LYS A 284 -9.36 -22.93 -5.73
N LEU A 285 -9.75 -23.85 -4.84
CA LEU A 285 -8.90 -24.92 -4.37
C LEU A 285 -8.51 -25.89 -5.50
N HIS A 286 -9.46 -26.29 -6.35
CA HIS A 286 -9.20 -27.25 -7.43
C HIS A 286 -8.12 -26.74 -8.42
N PRO A 287 -8.23 -25.54 -9.03
CA PRO A 287 -7.20 -25.04 -9.95
C PRO A 287 -5.84 -24.83 -9.29
N VAL A 288 -5.81 -24.44 -8.01
CA VAL A 288 -4.54 -24.27 -7.27
C VAL A 288 -3.84 -25.60 -7.06
N LEU A 289 -4.57 -26.66 -6.69
CA LEU A 289 -4.01 -28.01 -6.56
C LEU A 289 -3.48 -28.54 -7.89
N GLN A 290 -4.23 -28.37 -8.99
CA GLN A 290 -3.79 -28.79 -10.32
C GLN A 290 -2.50 -28.09 -10.73
N ARG A 291 -2.43 -26.76 -10.55
CA ARG A 291 -1.24 -25.97 -10.83
C ARG A 291 -0.04 -26.44 -10.01
N ILE A 292 -0.22 -26.75 -8.72
CA ILE A 292 0.85 -27.29 -7.87
C ILE A 292 1.41 -28.60 -8.46
N ILE A 293 0.53 -29.54 -8.83
CA ILE A 293 0.94 -30.83 -9.39
C ILE A 293 1.71 -30.64 -10.71
N TYR A 294 1.19 -29.79 -11.60
CA TYR A 294 1.83 -29.53 -12.90
C TYR A 294 3.20 -28.88 -12.75
N PHE A 295 3.34 -27.85 -11.91
CA PHE A 295 4.62 -27.16 -11.74
C PHE A 295 5.69 -28.01 -11.04
N VAL A 296 5.31 -28.96 -10.18
CA VAL A 296 6.27 -29.91 -9.57
C VAL A 296 6.79 -30.92 -10.57
N ILE A 297 5.93 -31.38 -11.49
CA ILE A 297 6.33 -32.33 -12.54
C ILE A 297 7.20 -31.63 -13.60
N LEU A 298 6.90 -30.38 -13.94
CA LEU A 298 7.68 -29.58 -14.89
C LEU A 298 9.03 -29.12 -14.33
N SER A 299 9.16 -29.03 -13.00
CA SER A 299 10.43 -28.61 -12.39
C SER A 299 11.54 -29.65 -12.61
N PRO A 300 12.80 -29.21 -12.81
CA PRO A 300 13.94 -30.11 -12.95
C PRO A 300 14.09 -31.05 -11.76
N TYR A 301 14.60 -32.26 -12.00
CA TYR A 301 14.88 -33.22 -10.94
C TYR A 301 15.94 -32.68 -9.98
N ASP A 302 15.54 -32.49 -8.73
CA ASP A 302 16.37 -32.06 -7.62
C ASP A 302 15.91 -32.73 -6.32
N ASN A 303 16.75 -32.74 -5.29
CA ASN A 303 16.41 -33.27 -3.98
C ASN A 303 15.21 -32.52 -3.36
N GLU A 304 15.13 -31.20 -3.56
CA GLU A 304 13.99 -30.40 -3.12
C GLU A 304 12.70 -30.77 -3.86
N GLN A 305 12.81 -31.02 -5.17
CA GLN A 305 11.68 -31.45 -6.00
C GLN A 305 11.14 -32.79 -5.53
N HIS A 306 12.03 -33.75 -5.24
CA HIS A 306 11.66 -35.08 -4.77
C HIS A 306 10.95 -35.05 -3.40
N ASP A 307 11.46 -34.27 -2.44
CA ASP A 307 10.81 -34.09 -1.13
C ASP A 307 9.43 -33.43 -1.26
N LEU A 308 9.34 -32.36 -2.05
CA LEU A 308 8.08 -31.67 -2.32
C LEU A 308 7.04 -32.60 -2.97
N LEU A 309 7.46 -33.41 -3.94
CA LEU A 309 6.60 -34.36 -4.64
C LEU A 309 6.02 -35.39 -3.67
N HIS A 310 6.84 -35.99 -2.82
CA HIS A 310 6.35 -36.94 -1.81
C HIS A 310 5.49 -36.29 -0.73
N ARG A 311 5.78 -35.03 -0.36
CA ARG A 311 4.97 -34.28 0.59
C ARG A 311 3.59 -33.92 0.04
N ILE A 312 3.51 -33.57 -1.25
CA ILE A 312 2.24 -33.33 -1.94
C ILE A 312 1.48 -34.64 -2.07
N PHE A 313 2.14 -35.74 -2.46
CA PHE A 313 1.48 -37.05 -2.58
C PHE A 313 0.80 -37.53 -1.30
N LYS A 314 1.37 -37.21 -0.12
CA LYS A 314 0.79 -37.54 1.20
C LYS A 314 -0.40 -36.66 1.59
N ASP A 315 -0.68 -35.58 0.86
CA ASP A 315 -1.77 -34.67 1.19
C ASP A 315 -3.14 -35.29 0.85
N THR A 316 -4.06 -35.25 1.82
CA THR A 316 -5.40 -35.83 1.70
C THR A 316 -6.30 -35.06 0.74
N ARG A 317 -5.98 -33.79 0.48
CA ARG A 317 -6.74 -32.92 -0.44
C ARG A 317 -6.65 -33.37 -1.90
N ASN A 318 -5.63 -34.15 -2.26
CA ASN A 318 -5.46 -34.68 -3.62
C ASN A 318 -6.56 -35.68 -4.03
N SER A 319 -7.34 -36.21 -3.08
CA SER A 319 -8.50 -37.05 -3.41
C SER A 319 -9.60 -36.30 -4.16
N GLN A 320 -9.60 -34.96 -4.12
CA GLN A 320 -10.55 -34.14 -4.88
C GLN A 320 -10.21 -34.09 -6.38
N VAL A 321 -8.98 -34.44 -6.77
CA VAL A 321 -8.51 -34.40 -8.16
C VAL A 321 -7.87 -35.74 -8.54
N PRO A 322 -8.68 -36.79 -8.78
CA PRO A 322 -8.19 -38.16 -8.91
C PRO A 322 -7.29 -38.39 -10.14
N LEU A 323 -7.54 -37.70 -11.26
CA LEU A 323 -6.73 -37.84 -12.48
C LEU A 323 -5.32 -37.25 -12.30
N ASP A 324 -5.21 -36.07 -11.70
CA ASP A 324 -3.91 -35.43 -11.43
C ASP A 324 -3.16 -36.14 -10.31
N ALA A 325 -3.86 -36.74 -9.34
CA ALA A 325 -3.25 -37.61 -8.33
C ALA A 325 -2.68 -38.90 -8.92
N GLU A 326 -3.33 -39.49 -9.94
CA GLU A 326 -2.78 -40.63 -10.67
C GLU A 326 -1.52 -40.24 -11.44
N LEU A 327 -1.52 -39.07 -12.10
CA LEU A 327 -0.34 -38.52 -12.76
C LEU A 327 0.81 -38.36 -11.75
N LEU A 328 0.55 -37.76 -10.59
CA LEU A 328 1.55 -37.61 -9.52
C LEU A 328 2.10 -38.97 -9.05
N ARG A 329 1.22 -39.98 -8.90
CA ARG A 329 1.63 -41.35 -8.51
C ARG A 329 2.60 -41.95 -9.51
N LEU A 330 2.35 -41.77 -10.80
CA LEU A 330 3.23 -42.28 -11.86
C LEU A 330 4.66 -41.71 -11.76
N PHE A 331 4.81 -40.45 -11.33
CA PHE A 331 6.13 -39.83 -11.10
C PHE A 331 6.76 -40.20 -9.75
N THR A 332 6.02 -40.75 -8.78
CA THR A 332 6.60 -41.27 -7.52
C THR A 332 7.23 -42.65 -7.68
N VAL A 333 6.81 -43.43 -8.68
CA VAL A 333 7.27 -44.80 -8.89
C VAL A 333 8.47 -44.79 -9.82
N HIS A 334 9.52 -45.53 -9.48
CA HIS A 334 10.72 -45.70 -10.32
C HIS A 334 10.47 -46.69 -11.48
N GLU A 335 9.43 -46.44 -12.29
CA GLU A 335 9.09 -47.22 -13.47
C GLU A 335 9.28 -46.40 -14.74
N LEU A 336 9.83 -47.02 -15.80
CA LEU A 336 10.01 -46.36 -17.09
C LEU A 336 8.65 -46.18 -17.77
N MET A 337 8.29 -44.94 -18.08
CA MET A 337 7.04 -44.63 -18.76
C MET A 337 7.25 -44.31 -20.24
N ARG A 338 6.31 -44.76 -21.09
CA ARG A 338 6.29 -44.44 -22.51
C ARG A 338 5.45 -43.18 -22.76
N TRP A 339 6.10 -42.14 -23.28
CA TRP A 339 5.45 -40.84 -23.59
C TRP A 339 4.14 -40.94 -24.40
N PRO A 340 4.03 -41.77 -25.46
CA PRO A 340 2.79 -41.85 -26.24
C PRO A 340 1.58 -42.40 -25.48
N GLU A 341 1.80 -43.20 -24.43
CA GLU A 341 0.73 -43.76 -23.61
C GLU A 341 0.22 -42.73 -22.59
N ILE A 342 1.13 -41.93 -22.03
CA ILE A 342 0.79 -40.79 -21.16
C ILE A 342 0.04 -39.73 -21.95
N ALA A 343 0.54 -39.36 -23.13
CA ALA A 343 -0.08 -38.34 -23.96
C ALA A 343 -1.51 -38.71 -24.39
N LYS A 344 -1.79 -40.00 -24.63
CA LYS A 344 -3.16 -40.46 -24.95
C LYS A 344 -4.11 -40.45 -23.74
N LYS A 345 -3.62 -40.79 -22.55
CA LYS A 345 -4.44 -40.87 -21.33
C LYS A 345 -4.68 -39.50 -20.70
N PHE A 346 -3.64 -38.69 -20.58
CA PHE A 346 -3.69 -37.41 -19.87
C PHE A 346 -3.76 -36.19 -20.80
N GLY A 347 -3.38 -36.32 -22.07
CA GLY A 347 -3.43 -35.22 -23.05
C GLY A 347 -4.77 -34.48 -23.14
N PRO A 348 -5.93 -35.16 -23.31
CA PRO A 348 -7.22 -34.45 -23.40
C PRO A 348 -7.64 -33.78 -22.09
N HIS A 349 -7.13 -34.24 -20.95
CA HIS A 349 -7.39 -33.64 -19.64
C HIS A 349 -6.47 -32.44 -19.39
N LEU A 350 -5.19 -32.55 -19.74
CA LEU A 350 -4.20 -31.48 -19.58
C LEU A 350 -4.48 -30.31 -20.53
N CYS A 351 -4.89 -30.57 -21.77
CA CYS A 351 -5.27 -29.53 -22.73
C CYS A 351 -6.66 -28.91 -22.46
N SER A 352 -7.36 -29.33 -21.40
CA SER A 352 -8.62 -28.73 -20.95
C SER A 352 -8.43 -27.73 -19.81
N THR A 353 -7.22 -27.64 -19.27
CA THR A 353 -6.86 -26.75 -18.16
C THR A 353 -6.09 -25.54 -18.68
N ASP A 354 -6.37 -24.36 -18.13
CA ASP A 354 -5.76 -23.05 -18.45
C ASP A 354 -4.21 -23.02 -18.48
N VAL A 355 -3.54 -24.07 -18.00
CA VAL A 355 -2.08 -24.19 -17.92
C VAL A 355 -1.47 -24.75 -19.21
N PHE A 356 -2.22 -25.55 -19.98
CA PHE A 356 -1.74 -26.17 -21.23
C PHE A 356 -2.71 -25.94 -22.40
N ASP A 357 -3.48 -24.85 -22.37
CA ASP A 357 -4.32 -24.47 -23.50
C ASP A 357 -3.48 -24.36 -24.78
N ALA A 358 -3.88 -25.12 -25.80
CA ALA A 358 -3.20 -25.17 -27.09
C ALA A 358 -3.44 -23.90 -27.95
N GLN A 359 -4.24 -22.95 -27.47
CA GLN A 359 -4.45 -21.65 -28.11
C GLN A 359 -3.86 -20.54 -27.24
N PRO A 360 -2.89 -19.77 -27.75
CA PRO A 360 -2.44 -18.55 -27.08
C PRO A 360 -3.59 -17.53 -27.13
N GLY A 361 -4.08 -17.14 -25.94
CA GLY A 361 -4.90 -15.94 -25.76
C GLY A 361 -4.03 -14.69 -25.74
#